data_AF-A0A941GM43-F1
#
_entry.id   AF-A0A941GM43-F1
#
_cell.length_a   1.000
_cell.length_b   1.000
_cell.length_c   1.000
_cell.angle_alpha   90.00
_cell.angle_beta   90.00
_cell.angle_gamma   90.00
#
_symmetry.space_group_name_H-M   'P 1'
#
loop_
_entity.id
_entity.type
_entity.pdbx_description
1 polymer ?
#
loop_
_entity_poly.entity_id
_entity_poly.type
_entity_poly.pdbx_seq_one_letter_code
_entity_poly.pdbx_strand_id
1 'polypeptide(L)'
;MAKKQLIMEKSIELFAKQGFAATSVQQITDHCGISKGAFYLSFKSKDELIMALVDYFMEQFIAKLDYAVNHVDDILYHFYYEIFYTFKENSSFATLFIKEQALSFNEEFIKKFTYYDHLLEKTIEHMIEKVYDSSKQSIKYDLVFSIKGFLNAYTHIVLSHNEWIDFDLHMLAKSLVEKTDILATHTKSPYFTENIYQLLHQSVTQENIAGEEIIKLVKGKIEEVDDRYVKESLLLLTEQLEEETLNPVLLKGLIENIRHHRDCVWLSYLLFHYFKIDTAQES
;
A
#
# COMPACT_ATOMS: atom_id res chain seq x y z
N MET A 1 14.55 -18.72 -0.67
CA MET A 1 14.05 -17.34 -0.45
C MET A 1 15.12 -16.27 -0.60
N ALA A 2 16.31 -16.39 0.01
CA ALA A 2 17.39 -15.40 -0.12
C ALA A 2 17.70 -14.98 -1.58
N LYS A 3 17.58 -15.91 -2.53
CA LYS A 3 17.83 -15.64 -3.96
C LYS A 3 16.74 -14.80 -4.64
N LYS A 4 15.46 -15.00 -4.29
CA LYS A 4 14.34 -14.22 -4.84
C LYS A 4 14.43 -12.78 -4.35
N GLN A 5 14.65 -12.60 -3.06
CA GLN A 5 14.87 -11.30 -2.43
C GLN A 5 16.10 -10.59 -3.01
N LEU A 6 17.23 -11.28 -3.16
CA LEU A 6 18.43 -10.73 -3.78
C LEU A 6 18.14 -10.21 -5.21
N ILE A 7 17.42 -11.00 -6.02
CA ILE A 7 17.05 -10.58 -7.38
C ILE A 7 16.19 -9.32 -7.33
N MET A 8 15.20 -9.25 -6.44
CA MET A 8 14.34 -8.08 -6.28
C MET A 8 15.14 -6.83 -5.90
N GLU A 9 15.92 -6.89 -4.83
CA GLU A 9 16.74 -5.77 -4.33
C GLU A 9 17.70 -5.25 -5.40
N LYS A 10 18.45 -6.15 -6.05
CA LYS A 10 19.42 -5.79 -7.09
C LYS A 10 18.75 -5.26 -8.36
N SER A 11 17.53 -5.71 -8.66
CA SER A 11 16.80 -5.24 -9.82
C SER A 11 16.26 -3.83 -9.62
N ILE A 12 15.84 -3.45 -8.41
CA ILE A 12 15.44 -2.07 -8.08
C ILE A 12 16.58 -1.09 -8.42
N GLU A 13 17.82 -1.41 -8.05
CA GLU A 13 18.98 -0.56 -8.34
C GLU A 13 19.17 -0.32 -9.85
N LEU A 14 18.99 -1.37 -10.67
CA LEU A 14 19.09 -1.26 -12.13
C LEU A 14 17.91 -0.48 -12.71
N PHE A 15 16.69 -0.81 -12.31
CA PHE A 15 15.50 -0.15 -12.82
C PHE A 15 15.46 1.34 -12.46
N ALA A 16 15.91 1.72 -11.26
CA ALA A 16 16.01 3.12 -10.88
C ALA A 16 16.98 3.92 -11.78
N LYS A 17 18.04 3.28 -12.29
CA LYS A 17 19.04 3.92 -13.16
C LYS A 17 18.61 4.05 -14.61
N GLN A 18 17.98 3.01 -15.17
CA GLN A 18 17.74 2.92 -16.62
C GLN A 18 16.28 2.64 -17.02
N GLY A 19 15.38 2.41 -16.06
CA GLY A 19 13.98 2.05 -16.29
C GLY A 19 13.76 0.55 -16.57
N PHE A 20 12.49 0.13 -16.55
CA PHE A 20 12.12 -1.28 -16.80
C PHE A 20 12.43 -1.73 -18.23
N ALA A 21 12.06 -0.91 -19.22
CA ALA A 21 12.22 -1.26 -20.64
C ALA A 21 13.69 -1.48 -21.03
N ALA A 22 14.60 -0.61 -20.58
CA ALA A 22 16.03 -0.69 -20.92
C ALA A 22 16.82 -1.72 -20.10
N THR A 23 16.18 -2.41 -19.15
CA THR A 23 16.82 -3.43 -18.32
C THR A 23 16.50 -4.84 -18.84
N SER A 24 17.53 -5.62 -19.15
CA SER A 24 17.42 -7.01 -19.59
C SER A 24 17.63 -8.00 -18.45
N VAL A 25 17.08 -9.22 -18.59
CA VAL A 25 17.33 -10.33 -17.64
C VAL A 25 18.82 -10.64 -17.54
N GLN A 26 19.59 -10.49 -18.62
CA GLN A 26 21.05 -10.68 -18.60
C GLN A 26 21.73 -9.69 -17.66
N GLN A 27 21.42 -8.39 -17.78
CA GLN A 27 21.98 -7.37 -16.88
C GLN A 27 21.61 -7.63 -15.42
N ILE A 28 20.37 -8.06 -15.16
CA ILE A 28 19.93 -8.44 -13.81
C ILE A 28 20.76 -9.60 -13.28
N THR A 29 20.91 -10.67 -14.06
CA THR A 29 21.65 -11.86 -13.64
C THR A 29 23.12 -11.56 -13.39
N ASP A 30 23.73 -10.72 -14.24
CA ASP A 30 25.13 -10.30 -14.09
C ASP A 30 25.31 -9.45 -12.83
N HIS A 31 24.39 -8.49 -12.59
CA HIS A 31 24.41 -7.64 -11.40
C HIS A 31 24.17 -8.43 -10.10
N CYS A 32 23.38 -9.49 -10.17
CA CYS A 32 23.13 -10.40 -9.04
C CYS A 32 24.24 -11.45 -8.84
N GLY A 33 25.14 -11.64 -9.81
CA GLY A 33 26.13 -12.72 -9.79
C GLY A 33 25.51 -14.13 -9.89
N ILE A 34 24.41 -14.29 -10.63
CA ILE A 34 23.69 -15.57 -10.80
C ILE A 34 23.56 -15.97 -12.26
N SER A 35 23.23 -17.23 -12.53
CA SER A 35 22.90 -17.68 -13.89
C SER A 35 21.46 -17.29 -14.29
N LYS A 36 21.20 -17.19 -15.60
CA LYS A 36 19.83 -17.07 -16.14
C LYS A 36 18.91 -18.20 -15.66
N GLY A 37 19.39 -19.44 -15.63
CA GLY A 37 18.61 -20.56 -15.10
C GLY A 37 18.17 -20.33 -13.66
N ALA A 38 19.03 -19.74 -12.82
CA ALA A 38 18.67 -19.41 -11.46
C ALA A 38 17.65 -18.25 -11.34
N PHE A 39 17.70 -17.27 -12.25
CA PHE A 39 16.66 -16.26 -12.35
C PHE A 39 15.31 -16.92 -12.68
N TYR A 40 15.28 -17.78 -13.70
CA TYR A 40 14.05 -18.43 -14.16
C TYR A 40 13.46 -19.45 -13.17
N LEU A 41 14.25 -19.91 -12.19
CA LEU A 41 13.73 -20.65 -11.03
C LEU A 41 12.98 -19.75 -10.03
N SER A 42 13.23 -18.45 -10.03
CA SER A 42 12.61 -17.49 -9.11
C SER A 42 11.48 -16.68 -9.76
N PHE A 43 11.63 -16.33 -11.04
CA PHE A 43 10.68 -15.54 -11.83
C PHE A 43 10.65 -16.06 -13.27
N LYS A 44 9.47 -16.38 -13.79
CA LYS A 44 9.25 -16.86 -15.16
C LYS A 44 9.57 -15.80 -16.20
N SER A 45 9.46 -14.51 -15.86
CA SER A 45 9.77 -13.40 -16.76
C SER A 45 10.27 -12.17 -16.00
N LYS A 46 10.79 -11.17 -16.74
CA LYS A 46 11.08 -9.84 -16.20
C LYS A 46 9.80 -9.15 -15.71
N ASP A 47 8.69 -9.35 -16.41
CA ASP A 47 7.42 -8.72 -16.07
C ASP A 47 6.87 -9.28 -14.74
N GLU A 48 7.01 -10.59 -14.49
CA GLU A 48 6.66 -11.19 -13.19
C GLU A 48 7.51 -10.62 -12.06
N LEU A 49 8.81 -10.41 -12.28
CA LEU A 49 9.67 -9.71 -11.32
C LEU A 49 9.20 -8.27 -11.08
N ILE A 50 8.83 -7.54 -12.13
CA ILE A 50 8.31 -6.17 -11.99
C ILE A 50 7.02 -6.18 -11.17
N MET A 51 6.07 -7.06 -11.50
CA MET A 51 4.82 -7.17 -10.73
C MET A 51 5.07 -7.52 -9.27
N ALA A 52 5.97 -8.46 -8.98
CA ALA A 52 6.33 -8.81 -7.60
C ALA A 52 6.98 -7.63 -6.84
N LEU A 53 7.74 -6.77 -7.53
CA LEU A 53 8.30 -5.56 -6.95
C LEU A 53 7.23 -4.49 -6.66
N VAL A 54 6.26 -4.34 -7.58
CA VAL A 54 5.10 -3.47 -7.37
C VAL A 54 4.31 -3.90 -6.15
N ASP A 55 3.98 -5.19 -6.06
CA ASP A 55 3.23 -5.74 -4.92
C ASP A 55 4.01 -5.51 -3.63
N TYR A 56 5.28 -5.91 -3.59
CA TYR A 56 6.12 -5.77 -2.41
C TYR A 56 6.14 -4.34 -1.84
N PHE A 57 6.20 -3.33 -2.71
CA PHE A 57 6.20 -1.94 -2.30
C PHE A 57 4.80 -1.44 -1.92
N MET A 58 3.81 -1.64 -2.79
CA MET A 58 2.48 -1.08 -2.61
C MET A 58 1.73 -1.74 -1.44
N GLU A 59 1.91 -3.04 -1.22
CA GLU A 59 1.32 -3.75 -0.07
C GLU A 59 1.84 -3.19 1.26
N GLN A 60 3.15 -2.96 1.37
CA GLN A 60 3.74 -2.34 2.56
C GLN A 60 3.29 -0.89 2.72
N PHE A 61 3.21 -0.15 1.61
CA PHE A 61 2.77 1.24 1.62
C PHE A 61 1.33 1.37 2.12
N ILE A 62 0.39 0.62 1.51
CA ILE A 62 -1.03 0.64 1.90
C ILE A 62 -1.21 0.21 3.36
N ALA A 63 -0.56 -0.88 3.78
CA ALA A 63 -0.71 -1.37 5.14
C ALA A 63 -0.17 -0.37 6.20
N LYS A 64 0.91 0.36 5.90
CA LYS A 64 1.41 1.44 6.76
C LYS A 64 0.42 2.60 6.87
N LEU A 65 -0.21 3.00 5.76
CA LEU A 65 -1.19 4.08 5.75
C LEU A 65 -2.47 3.70 6.50
N ASP A 66 -2.98 2.49 6.25
CA ASP A 66 -4.12 1.98 6.99
C ASP A 66 -3.83 1.95 8.50
N TYR A 67 -2.65 1.50 8.90
CA TYR A 67 -2.23 1.53 10.29
C TYR A 67 -2.25 2.96 10.87
N ALA A 68 -1.67 3.93 10.17
CA ALA A 68 -1.68 5.33 10.58
C ALA A 68 -3.12 5.86 10.72
N VAL A 69 -4.02 5.56 9.78
CA VAL A 69 -5.43 5.97 9.87
C VAL A 69 -6.14 5.36 11.08
N ASN A 70 -5.71 4.17 11.48
CA ASN A 70 -6.42 3.36 12.46
C ASN A 70 -5.94 3.52 13.91
N HIS A 71 -4.66 3.84 14.14
CA HIS A 71 -4.04 3.68 15.46
C HIS A 71 -3.33 4.94 16.00
N VAL A 72 -3.35 6.05 15.27
CA VAL A 72 -2.71 7.29 15.72
C VAL A 72 -3.72 8.41 15.93
N ASP A 73 -3.41 9.30 16.88
CA ASP A 73 -4.05 10.60 16.98
C ASP A 73 -3.59 11.51 15.82
N ASP A 74 -4.23 12.68 15.63
CA ASP A 74 -3.90 13.61 14.55
C ASP A 74 -3.82 12.92 13.17
N ILE A 75 -4.82 12.07 12.89
CA ILE A 75 -4.84 11.12 11.76
C ILE A 75 -4.43 11.76 10.43
N LEU A 76 -5.01 12.91 10.06
CA LEU A 76 -4.69 13.58 8.79
C LEU A 76 -3.22 13.97 8.67
N TYR A 77 -2.63 14.45 9.77
CA TYR A 77 -1.23 14.85 9.78
C TYR A 77 -0.32 13.65 9.56
N HIS A 78 -0.54 12.56 10.31
CA HIS A 78 0.25 11.35 10.16
C HIS A 78 0.06 10.70 8.79
N PHE A 79 -1.17 10.68 8.26
CA PHE A 79 -1.42 10.20 6.90
C PHE A 79 -0.59 10.95 5.85
N TYR A 80 -0.60 12.29 5.86
CA TYR A 80 0.21 13.07 4.92
C TYR A 80 1.71 12.86 5.15
N TYR A 81 2.17 12.94 6.40
CA TYR A 81 3.58 12.80 6.72
C TYR A 81 4.13 11.44 6.27
N GLU A 82 3.45 10.34 6.60
CA GLU A 82 3.87 8.99 6.26
C GLU A 82 3.93 8.76 4.75
N ILE A 83 3.00 9.32 3.97
CA ILE A 83 3.05 9.23 2.51
C ILE A 83 4.32 9.87 1.97
N PHE A 84 4.56 11.15 2.30
CA PHE A 84 5.71 11.87 1.74
C PHE A 84 7.03 11.37 2.31
N TYR A 85 7.05 10.92 3.56
CA TYR A 85 8.21 10.27 4.16
C TYR A 85 8.56 8.98 3.41
N THR A 86 7.56 8.12 3.17
CA THR A 86 7.77 6.86 2.45
C THR A 86 8.25 7.10 1.01
N PHE A 87 7.69 8.10 0.31
CA PHE A 87 8.16 8.47 -1.03
C PHE A 87 9.57 9.06 -1.02
N LYS A 88 9.95 9.87 -0.02
CA LYS A 88 11.31 10.41 0.12
C LYS A 88 12.31 9.29 0.40
N GLU A 89 12.00 8.41 1.35
CA GLU A 89 12.85 7.28 1.75
C GLU A 89 13.05 6.28 0.60
N ASN A 90 12.01 6.03 -0.20
CA ASN A 90 12.02 5.08 -1.31
C ASN A 90 12.05 5.75 -2.69
N SER A 91 12.66 6.93 -2.78
CA SER A 91 12.55 7.81 -3.96
C SER A 91 12.99 7.16 -5.27
N SER A 92 13.94 6.23 -5.24
CA SER A 92 14.36 5.46 -6.42
C SER A 92 13.22 4.61 -7.00
N PHE A 93 12.48 3.90 -6.12
CA PHE A 93 11.35 3.09 -6.52
C PHE A 93 10.14 3.96 -6.86
N ALA A 94 9.85 4.97 -6.05
CA ALA A 94 8.73 5.89 -6.27
C ALA A 94 8.85 6.64 -7.60
N THR A 95 10.04 7.14 -7.93
CA THR A 95 10.32 7.84 -9.20
C THR A 95 10.14 6.90 -10.40
N LEU A 96 10.62 5.67 -10.28
CA LEU A 96 10.46 4.64 -11.30
C LEU A 96 8.97 4.32 -11.52
N PHE A 97 8.21 4.14 -10.45
CA PHE A 97 6.79 3.79 -10.51
C PHE A 97 5.95 4.89 -11.16
N ILE A 98 6.18 6.16 -10.80
CA ILE A 98 5.49 7.32 -11.41
C ILE A 98 5.83 7.46 -12.89
N LYS A 99 7.10 7.28 -13.27
CA LYS A 99 7.51 7.31 -14.69
C LYS A 99 6.84 6.20 -15.48
N GLU A 100 6.78 5.00 -14.93
CA GLU A 100 6.17 3.87 -15.60
C GLU A 100 4.64 4.01 -15.69
N GLN A 101 3.98 4.49 -14.64
CA GLN A 101 2.54 4.78 -14.65
C GLN A 101 2.16 5.70 -15.82
N ALA A 102 2.96 6.72 -16.10
CA ALA A 102 2.68 7.68 -17.18
C ALA A 102 2.93 7.12 -18.60
N LEU A 103 3.74 6.06 -18.74
CA LEU A 103 4.26 5.59 -20.03
C LEU A 103 3.90 4.14 -20.37
N SER A 104 3.39 3.38 -19.41
CA SER A 104 3.16 1.94 -19.58
C SER A 104 1.91 1.63 -20.37
N PHE A 105 2.04 0.67 -21.27
CA PHE A 105 0.94 0.03 -21.98
C PHE A 105 0.73 -1.43 -21.52
N ASN A 106 1.38 -1.84 -20.42
CA ASN A 106 1.23 -3.18 -19.88
C ASN A 106 -0.09 -3.28 -19.10
N GLU A 107 -1.03 -4.07 -19.61
CA GLU A 107 -2.37 -4.23 -19.04
C GLU A 107 -2.33 -4.77 -17.60
N GLU A 108 -1.40 -5.69 -17.28
CA GLU A 108 -1.25 -6.25 -15.94
C GLU A 108 -0.75 -5.20 -14.95
N PHE A 109 0.22 -4.37 -15.37
CA PHE A 109 0.68 -3.23 -14.56
C PHE A 109 -0.44 -2.23 -14.31
N ILE A 110 -1.22 -1.89 -15.35
CA ILE A 110 -2.36 -0.97 -15.23
C ILE A 110 -3.41 -1.52 -14.26
N LYS A 111 -3.72 -2.81 -14.33
CA LYS A 111 -4.64 -3.47 -13.40
C LYS A 111 -4.15 -3.40 -11.96
N LYS A 112 -2.88 -3.76 -11.70
CA LYS A 112 -2.29 -3.65 -10.35
C LYS A 112 -2.26 -2.22 -9.83
N PHE A 113 -1.90 -1.27 -10.69
CA PHE A 113 -1.91 0.14 -10.32
C PHE A 113 -3.33 0.60 -9.92
N THR A 114 -4.32 0.26 -10.74
CA THR A 114 -5.73 0.59 -10.49
C THR A 114 -6.23 -0.04 -9.19
N TYR A 115 -5.82 -1.28 -8.91
CA TYR A 115 -6.11 -1.97 -7.65
C TYR A 115 -5.55 -1.21 -6.44
N TYR A 116 -4.26 -0.88 -6.44
CA TYR A 116 -3.66 -0.17 -5.29
C TYR A 116 -4.14 1.29 -5.16
N ASP A 117 -4.44 1.98 -6.26
CA ASP A 117 -5.09 3.31 -6.22
C ASP A 117 -6.46 3.23 -5.55
N HIS A 118 -7.23 2.18 -5.83
CA HIS A 118 -8.51 1.95 -5.17
C HIS A 118 -8.37 1.68 -3.67
N LEU A 119 -7.37 0.89 -3.26
CA LEU A 119 -7.08 0.66 -1.84
C LEU A 119 -6.66 1.94 -1.10
N LEU A 120 -5.81 2.76 -1.73
CA LEU A 120 -5.42 4.06 -1.17
C LEU A 120 -6.65 4.97 -1.01
N GLU A 121 -7.53 4.99 -2.00
CA GLU A 121 -8.74 5.78 -1.96
C GLU A 121 -9.72 5.31 -0.87
N LYS A 122 -9.85 3.99 -0.67
CA LYS A 122 -10.63 3.43 0.45
C LYS A 122 -10.03 3.79 1.80
N THR A 123 -8.71 3.81 1.90
CA THR A 123 -8.01 4.28 3.10
C THR A 123 -8.31 5.76 3.36
N ILE A 124 -8.33 6.60 2.32
CA ILE A 124 -8.70 8.02 2.42
C ILE A 124 -10.17 8.20 2.80
N GLU A 125 -11.08 7.41 2.22
CA GLU A 125 -12.51 7.44 2.55
C GLU A 125 -12.74 7.12 4.04
N HIS A 126 -12.17 6.03 4.53
CA HIS A 126 -12.23 5.63 5.95
C HIS A 126 -11.62 6.69 6.86
N MET A 127 -10.49 7.27 6.48
CA MET A 127 -9.87 8.37 7.21
C MET A 127 -10.80 9.58 7.35
N ILE A 128 -11.46 10.00 6.26
CA ILE A 128 -12.39 11.12 6.27
C ILE A 128 -13.56 10.83 7.21
N GLU A 129 -14.10 9.61 7.19
CA GLU A 129 -15.21 9.19 8.06
C GLU A 129 -14.82 9.17 9.54
N LYS A 130 -13.56 8.90 9.87
CA LYS A 130 -13.05 8.97 11.25
C LYS A 130 -12.78 10.40 11.72
N VAL A 131 -12.26 11.26 10.84
CA VAL A 131 -11.80 12.61 11.21
C VAL A 131 -12.93 13.63 11.19
N TYR A 132 -13.90 13.49 10.29
CA TYR A 132 -14.97 14.46 10.10
C TYR A 132 -16.33 13.87 10.44
N ASP A 133 -17.14 14.62 11.20
CA ASP A 133 -18.48 14.21 11.59
C ASP A 133 -19.39 13.90 10.38
N SER A 134 -20.42 13.09 10.62
CA SER A 134 -21.45 12.71 9.63
C SER A 134 -22.15 13.89 8.95
N SER A 135 -22.14 15.09 9.57
CA SER A 135 -22.62 16.33 8.95
C SER A 135 -21.87 16.72 7.66
N LYS A 136 -20.68 16.14 7.43
CA LYS A 136 -19.83 16.37 6.25
C LYS A 136 -19.94 15.27 5.18
N GLN A 137 -20.88 14.33 5.32
CA GLN A 137 -21.02 13.22 4.40
C GLN A 137 -21.30 13.66 2.94
N SER A 138 -21.94 14.81 2.74
CA SER A 138 -22.22 15.38 1.41
C SER A 138 -20.99 15.90 0.67
N ILE A 139 -19.88 16.14 1.36
CA ILE A 139 -18.61 16.61 0.78
C ILE A 139 -17.51 15.53 0.82
N LYS A 140 -17.83 14.31 1.29
CA LYS A 140 -16.86 13.22 1.50
C LYS A 140 -16.01 12.98 0.25
N TYR A 141 -16.64 12.81 -0.91
CA TYR A 141 -15.91 12.50 -2.13
C TYR A 141 -15.15 13.71 -2.68
N ASP A 142 -15.63 14.94 -2.50
CA ASP A 142 -14.84 16.15 -2.81
C ASP A 142 -13.54 16.18 -2.00
N LEU A 143 -13.58 15.79 -0.72
CA LEU A 143 -12.38 15.66 0.10
C LEU A 143 -11.49 14.51 -0.39
N VAL A 144 -12.02 13.32 -0.69
CA VAL A 144 -11.24 12.20 -1.25
C VAL A 144 -10.46 12.65 -2.48
N PHE A 145 -11.13 13.25 -3.47
CA PHE A 145 -10.47 13.69 -4.70
C PHE A 145 -9.53 14.88 -4.49
N SER A 146 -9.83 15.78 -3.55
CA SER A 146 -8.92 16.89 -3.19
C SER A 146 -7.64 16.36 -2.56
N ILE A 147 -7.74 15.41 -1.63
CA ILE A 147 -6.59 14.76 -1.02
C ILE A 147 -5.76 14.04 -2.09
N LYS A 148 -6.36 13.22 -2.96
CA LYS A 148 -5.64 12.58 -4.08
C LYS A 148 -4.94 13.62 -4.97
N GLY A 149 -5.60 14.73 -5.26
CA GLY A 149 -5.02 15.85 -6.01
C GLY A 149 -3.79 16.46 -5.33
N PHE A 150 -3.85 16.69 -4.01
CA PHE A 150 -2.71 17.14 -3.23
C PHE A 150 -1.57 16.11 -3.27
N LEU A 151 -1.85 14.84 -2.98
CA LEU A 151 -0.84 13.80 -3.01
C LEU A 151 -0.12 13.75 -4.36
N ASN A 152 -0.86 13.78 -5.45
CA ASN A 152 -0.29 13.79 -6.80
C ASN A 152 0.62 15.02 -7.02
N ALA A 153 0.10 16.23 -6.76
CA ALA A 153 0.85 17.46 -7.00
C ALA A 153 2.14 17.55 -6.18
N TYR A 154 2.09 17.24 -4.88
CA TYR A 154 3.25 17.38 -4.00
C TYR A 154 4.24 16.21 -4.13
N THR A 155 3.79 15.00 -4.49
CA THR A 155 4.71 13.86 -4.70
C THR A 155 5.67 14.13 -5.85
N HIS A 156 5.19 14.72 -6.95
CA HIS A 156 6.05 15.14 -8.06
C HIS A 156 7.12 16.14 -7.62
N ILE A 157 6.80 17.07 -6.72
CA ILE A 157 7.74 18.06 -6.20
C ILE A 157 8.77 17.39 -5.27
N VAL A 158 8.32 16.57 -4.32
CA VAL A 158 9.18 15.87 -3.36
C VAL A 158 10.19 14.98 -4.07
N LEU A 159 9.79 14.26 -5.13
CA LEU A 159 10.68 13.35 -5.85
C LEU A 159 11.61 14.03 -6.87
N SER A 160 11.28 15.23 -7.34
CA SER A 160 12.09 15.93 -8.34
C SER A 160 13.27 16.72 -7.77
N HIS A 161 13.31 16.95 -6.44
CA HIS A 161 14.27 17.87 -5.80
C HIS A 161 15.23 17.19 -4.82
N ASN A 162 15.66 15.96 -5.10
CA ASN A 162 16.47 15.14 -4.19
C ASN A 162 17.85 15.71 -3.78
N GLU A 163 18.35 16.80 -4.37
CA GLU A 163 19.71 17.30 -4.08
C GLU A 163 19.81 18.79 -3.68
N TRP A 164 18.74 19.61 -3.83
CA TRP A 164 18.86 21.08 -3.73
C TRP A 164 17.88 21.74 -2.75
N ILE A 165 16.82 21.04 -2.32
CA ILE A 165 15.80 21.58 -1.43
C ILE A 165 15.57 20.58 -0.30
N ASP A 166 15.89 20.97 0.93
CA ASP A 166 15.44 20.21 2.10
C ASP A 166 13.95 20.48 2.31
N PHE A 167 13.12 19.56 1.83
CA PHE A 167 11.68 19.66 1.97
C PHE A 167 11.28 19.30 3.39
N ASP A 168 10.82 20.30 4.15
CA ASP A 168 10.26 20.11 5.49
C ASP A 168 8.92 19.37 5.38
N LEU A 169 8.97 18.04 5.54
CA LEU A 169 7.80 17.18 5.49
C LEU A 169 6.81 17.46 6.61
N HIS A 170 7.26 17.94 7.77
CA HIS A 170 6.38 18.31 8.86
C HIS A 170 5.55 19.55 8.49
N MET A 171 6.19 20.56 7.91
CA MET A 171 5.48 21.76 7.47
C MET A 171 4.55 21.46 6.29
N LEU A 172 4.97 20.60 5.36
CA LEU A 172 4.10 20.12 4.29
C LEU A 172 2.84 19.45 4.84
N ALA A 173 3.00 18.47 5.73
CA ALA A 173 1.89 17.74 6.32
C ALA A 173 0.93 18.70 7.05
N LYS A 174 1.44 19.60 7.90
CA LYS A 174 0.63 20.63 8.58
C LYS A 174 -0.15 21.51 7.60
N SER A 175 0.51 21.97 6.53
CA SER A 175 -0.13 22.81 5.52
C SER A 175 -1.23 22.06 4.75
N LEU A 176 -1.05 20.76 4.51
CA LEU A 176 -2.05 19.94 3.84
C LEU A 176 -3.25 19.62 4.75
N VAL A 177 -3.01 19.39 6.05
CA VAL A 177 -4.08 19.30 7.06
C VAL A 177 -4.93 20.57 7.03
N GLU A 178 -4.29 21.74 7.15
CA GLU A 178 -4.99 23.04 7.14
C GLU A 178 -5.84 23.22 5.86
N LYS A 179 -5.30 22.88 4.69
CA LYS A 179 -6.03 22.95 3.41
C LYS A 179 -7.25 22.01 3.40
N THR A 180 -7.09 20.78 3.87
CA THR A 180 -8.19 19.81 3.92
C THR A 180 -9.26 20.24 4.91
N ASP A 181 -8.89 20.79 6.07
CA ASP A 181 -9.84 21.33 7.06
C ASP A 181 -10.61 22.55 6.54
N ILE A 182 -9.93 23.44 5.81
CA ILE A 182 -10.58 24.58 5.14
C ILE A 182 -11.61 24.07 4.12
N LEU A 183 -11.26 23.08 3.30
CA LEU A 183 -12.20 22.49 2.34
C LEU A 183 -13.37 21.83 3.06
N ALA A 184 -13.10 21.05 4.11
CA ALA A 184 -14.13 20.38 4.89
C ALA A 184 -15.10 21.38 5.54
N THR A 185 -14.58 22.53 5.97
CA THR A 185 -15.37 23.55 6.67
C THR A 185 -16.16 24.43 5.71
N HIS A 186 -15.56 24.83 4.59
CA HIS A 186 -16.06 25.94 3.77
C HIS A 186 -16.62 25.53 2.40
N THR A 187 -16.56 24.25 2.02
CA THR A 187 -17.20 23.79 0.78
C THR A 187 -18.72 23.92 0.87
N LYS A 188 -19.31 24.73 -0.02
CA LYS A 188 -20.76 24.98 -0.09
C LYS A 188 -21.46 24.28 -1.26
N SER A 189 -20.68 23.86 -2.25
CA SER A 189 -21.18 23.30 -3.51
C SER A 189 -20.38 22.02 -3.84
N PRO A 190 -20.64 20.90 -3.14
CA PRO A 190 -20.00 19.63 -3.47
C PRO A 190 -20.30 19.22 -4.91
N TYR A 191 -19.28 18.72 -5.61
CA TYR A 191 -19.42 18.25 -7.00
C TYR A 191 -19.37 16.72 -7.07
N PHE A 192 -18.50 16.08 -6.30
CA PHE A 192 -18.34 14.65 -6.34
C PHE A 192 -19.42 13.97 -5.50
N THR A 193 -20.38 13.36 -6.18
CA THR A 193 -21.44 12.56 -5.54
C THR A 193 -21.03 11.10 -5.43
N GLU A 194 -21.70 10.35 -4.57
CA GLU A 194 -21.53 8.89 -4.47
C GLU A 194 -21.76 8.18 -5.81
N ASN A 195 -22.71 8.66 -6.61
CA ASN A 195 -22.97 8.10 -7.94
C ASN A 195 -21.78 8.34 -8.90
N ILE A 196 -21.22 9.55 -8.91
CA ILE A 196 -20.01 9.84 -9.72
C ILE A 196 -18.85 8.97 -9.25
N TYR A 197 -18.66 8.85 -7.94
CA TYR A 197 -17.67 7.97 -7.36
C TYR A 197 -17.85 6.53 -7.84
N GLN A 198 -19.02 5.93 -7.64
CA GLN A 198 -19.31 4.56 -8.10
C GLN A 198 -19.08 4.38 -9.61
N LEU A 199 -19.49 5.35 -10.44
CA LEU A 199 -19.27 5.34 -11.90
C LEU A 199 -17.78 5.30 -12.27
N LEU A 200 -16.94 6.08 -11.59
CA LEU A 200 -15.49 6.09 -11.82
C LEU A 200 -14.82 4.77 -11.45
N HIS A 201 -15.45 3.97 -10.58
CA HIS A 201 -14.92 2.68 -10.13
C HIS A 201 -15.63 1.46 -10.74
N GLN A 202 -16.55 1.62 -11.70
CA GLN A 202 -17.30 0.50 -12.29
C GLN A 202 -16.42 -0.56 -12.98
N SER A 203 -15.26 -0.17 -13.51
CA SER A 203 -14.31 -1.07 -14.15
C SER A 203 -13.28 -1.67 -13.18
N VAL A 204 -13.26 -1.20 -11.94
CA VAL A 204 -12.44 -1.78 -10.88
C VAL A 204 -13.22 -2.98 -10.37
N THR A 205 -12.82 -4.19 -10.75
CA THR A 205 -13.30 -5.38 -10.05
C THR A 205 -12.96 -5.20 -8.58
N GLN A 206 -13.97 -5.14 -7.71
CA GLN A 206 -13.79 -5.26 -6.26
C GLN A 206 -13.26 -6.67 -5.99
N GLU A 207 -11.98 -6.90 -6.26
CA GLU A 207 -11.26 -8.09 -5.85
C GLU A 207 -11.00 -7.94 -4.36
N ASN A 208 -12.06 -8.12 -3.56
CA ASN A 208 -11.87 -8.59 -2.20
C ASN A 208 -11.17 -9.93 -2.35
N ILE A 209 -9.94 -10.01 -1.83
CA ILE A 209 -9.17 -11.26 -1.82
C ILE A 209 -10.05 -12.32 -1.15
N ALA A 210 -10.33 -13.40 -1.89
CA ALA A 210 -11.22 -14.44 -1.38
C ALA A 210 -10.59 -15.08 -0.14
N GLY A 211 -11.41 -15.55 0.81
CA GLY A 211 -10.89 -16.21 2.02
C GLY A 211 -9.92 -17.35 1.69
N GLU A 212 -10.17 -18.10 0.61
CA GLU A 212 -9.27 -19.15 0.11
C GLU A 212 -7.87 -18.62 -0.30
N GLU A 213 -7.80 -17.42 -0.86
CA GLU A 213 -6.53 -16.78 -1.22
C GLU A 213 -5.80 -16.29 0.02
N ILE A 214 -6.51 -15.73 1.00
CA ILE A 214 -5.92 -15.36 2.30
C ILE A 214 -5.35 -16.61 2.98
N ILE A 215 -6.07 -17.72 3.02
CA ILE A 215 -5.58 -19.00 3.57
C ILE A 215 -4.28 -19.44 2.87
N LYS A 216 -4.21 -19.34 1.54
CA LYS A 216 -2.98 -19.66 0.80
C LYS A 216 -1.82 -18.75 1.19
N LEU A 217 -2.07 -17.45 1.36
CA LEU A 217 -1.06 -16.48 1.80
C LEU A 217 -0.57 -16.78 3.23
N VAL A 218 -1.48 -17.08 4.17
CA VAL A 218 -1.14 -17.46 5.55
C VAL A 218 -0.28 -18.72 5.55
N LYS A 219 -0.72 -19.78 4.85
CA LYS A 219 0.03 -21.04 4.75
C LYS A 219 1.41 -20.85 4.13
N GLY A 220 1.51 -20.03 3.08
CA GLY A 220 2.79 -19.63 2.51
C GLY A 220 3.70 -19.00 3.56
N LYS A 221 3.21 -18.01 4.33
CA LYS A 221 4.02 -17.32 5.34
C LYS A 221 4.46 -18.19 6.51
N ILE A 222 3.69 -19.20 6.90
CA ILE A 222 4.10 -20.17 7.93
C ILE A 222 5.40 -20.90 7.55
N GLU A 223 5.61 -21.14 6.25
CA GLU A 223 6.84 -21.77 5.74
C GLU A 223 8.03 -20.80 5.69
N GLU A 224 7.78 -19.50 5.56
CA GLU A 224 8.82 -18.48 5.37
C GLU A 224 9.31 -17.84 6.67
N VAL A 225 8.44 -17.77 7.69
CA VAL A 225 8.74 -17.05 8.94
C VAL A 225 9.46 -17.95 9.94
N ASP A 226 10.64 -17.49 10.37
CA ASP A 226 11.45 -18.17 11.40
C ASP A 226 11.00 -17.82 12.83
N ASP A 227 10.30 -16.70 13.03
CA ASP A 227 9.80 -16.30 14.35
C ASP A 227 8.71 -17.26 14.85
N ARG A 228 8.97 -17.90 16.00
CA ARG A 228 8.09 -18.90 16.59
C ARG A 228 6.72 -18.33 16.96
N TYR A 229 6.65 -17.13 17.53
CA TYR A 229 5.40 -16.54 17.99
C TYR A 229 4.53 -16.08 16.82
N VAL A 230 5.16 -15.52 15.79
CA VAL A 230 4.48 -15.18 14.53
C VAL A 230 3.94 -16.45 13.87
N LYS A 231 4.75 -17.50 13.78
CA LYS A 231 4.34 -18.78 13.19
C LYS A 231 3.18 -19.43 13.94
N GLU A 232 3.21 -19.44 15.27
CA GLU A 232 2.12 -19.95 16.10
C GLU A 232 0.84 -19.13 15.91
N SER A 233 0.95 -17.80 15.81
CA SER A 233 -0.19 -16.93 15.54
C SER A 233 -0.80 -17.20 14.16
N LEU A 234 0.04 -17.40 13.12
CA LEU A 234 -0.42 -17.73 11.77
C LEU A 234 -1.12 -19.09 11.69
N LEU A 235 -0.66 -20.10 12.47
CA LEU A 235 -1.32 -21.41 12.54
C LEU A 235 -2.74 -21.27 13.11
N LEU A 236 -2.90 -20.56 14.23
CA LEU A 236 -4.21 -20.31 14.84
C LEU A 236 -5.13 -19.47 13.94
N LEU A 237 -4.58 -18.50 13.20
CA LEU A 237 -5.33 -17.73 12.20
C LEU A 237 -5.78 -18.60 11.02
N THR A 238 -5.02 -19.63 10.66
CA THR A 238 -5.43 -20.60 9.63
C THR A 238 -6.62 -21.42 10.10
N GLU A 239 -6.57 -21.93 11.33
CA GLU A 239 -7.71 -22.66 11.94
C GLU A 239 -8.95 -21.77 12.00
N GLN A 240 -8.79 -20.48 12.36
CA GLN A 240 -9.90 -19.53 12.37
C GLN A 240 -10.53 -19.33 10.99
N LEU A 241 -9.73 -19.23 9.93
CA LEU A 241 -10.23 -19.04 8.56
C LEU A 241 -10.97 -20.27 8.04
N GLU A 242 -10.71 -21.46 8.60
CA GLU A 242 -11.33 -22.72 8.20
C GLU A 242 -12.56 -23.08 9.05
N GLU A 243 -12.55 -22.76 10.34
CA GLU A 243 -13.55 -23.27 11.30
C GLU A 243 -14.34 -22.16 12.07
N GLU A 244 -13.99 -20.88 11.94
CA GLU A 244 -14.62 -19.73 12.64
C GLU A 244 -14.76 -19.90 14.18
N THR A 245 -13.74 -20.43 14.83
CA THR A 245 -13.79 -20.90 16.24
C THR A 245 -13.39 -19.87 17.30
N LEU A 246 -12.60 -18.86 16.94
CA LEU A 246 -12.00 -17.88 17.83
C LEU A 246 -12.93 -16.67 18.05
N ASN A 247 -12.91 -16.15 19.28
CA ASN A 247 -13.62 -14.91 19.60
C ASN A 247 -12.88 -13.68 19.02
N PRO A 248 -13.57 -12.53 18.85
CA PRO A 248 -13.00 -11.33 18.22
C PRO A 248 -11.76 -10.76 18.95
N VAL A 249 -11.67 -10.89 20.27
CA VAL A 249 -10.55 -10.37 21.07
C VAL A 249 -9.27 -11.15 20.82
N LEU A 250 -9.37 -12.49 20.86
CA LEU A 250 -8.24 -13.37 20.56
C LEU A 250 -7.81 -13.20 19.11
N LEU A 251 -8.77 -13.08 18.19
CA LEU A 251 -8.50 -12.83 16.79
C LEU A 251 -7.72 -11.52 16.56
N LYS A 252 -8.18 -10.41 17.17
CA LYS A 252 -7.45 -9.13 17.15
C LYS A 252 -6.02 -9.31 17.68
N GLY A 253 -5.86 -9.97 18.83
CA GLY A 253 -4.54 -10.22 19.43
C GLY A 253 -3.59 -11.02 18.55
N LEU A 254 -4.10 -12.06 17.86
CA LEU A 254 -3.29 -12.87 16.93
C LEU A 254 -2.85 -12.05 15.71
N ILE A 255 -3.71 -11.19 15.18
CA ILE A 255 -3.35 -10.35 14.02
C ILE A 255 -2.36 -9.25 14.45
N GLU A 256 -2.50 -8.66 15.65
CA GLU A 256 -1.50 -7.72 16.19
C GLU A 256 -0.12 -8.37 16.37
N ASN A 257 -0.05 -9.62 16.83
CA ASN A 257 1.22 -10.33 17.01
C ASN A 257 2.03 -10.46 15.71
N ILE A 258 1.36 -10.63 14.57
CA ILE A 258 2.05 -10.78 13.28
C ILE A 258 2.34 -9.44 12.61
N ARG A 259 1.63 -8.37 12.96
CA ARG A 259 1.65 -7.07 12.27
C ARG A 259 3.04 -6.42 12.24
N HIS A 260 3.81 -6.54 13.32
CA HIS A 260 5.15 -5.94 13.42
C HIS A 260 6.24 -6.74 12.70
N HIS A 261 5.92 -7.95 12.24
CA HIS A 261 6.85 -8.73 11.45
C HIS A 261 6.86 -8.20 10.01
N ARG A 262 8.03 -7.79 9.52
CA ARG A 262 8.21 -7.13 8.21
C ARG A 262 7.55 -7.88 7.04
N ASP A 263 7.53 -9.21 7.12
CA ASP A 263 7.02 -10.08 6.07
C ASP A 263 5.51 -10.41 6.21
N CYS A 264 4.86 -9.92 7.27
CA CYS A 264 3.46 -10.17 7.58
C CYS A 264 2.61 -8.90 7.67
N VAL A 265 3.20 -7.71 7.43
CA VAL A 265 2.50 -6.42 7.49
C VAL A 265 1.26 -6.42 6.58
N TRP A 266 1.42 -6.81 5.32
CA TRP A 266 0.31 -6.92 4.37
C TRP A 266 -0.72 -7.96 4.77
N LEU A 267 -0.26 -9.13 5.23
CA LEU A 267 -1.15 -10.19 5.67
C LEU A 267 -2.00 -9.75 6.88
N SER A 268 -1.41 -8.97 7.79
CA SER A 268 -2.14 -8.39 8.91
C SER A 268 -3.23 -7.42 8.42
N TYR A 269 -2.92 -6.53 7.48
CA TYR A 269 -3.89 -5.65 6.83
C TYR A 269 -5.05 -6.45 6.22
N LEU A 270 -4.75 -7.47 5.42
CA LEU A 270 -5.78 -8.32 4.80
C LEU A 270 -6.69 -8.99 5.82
N LEU A 271 -6.14 -9.50 6.91
CA LEU A 271 -6.90 -10.18 7.96
C LEU A 271 -7.78 -9.20 8.74
N PHE A 272 -7.30 -7.99 9.07
CA PHE A 272 -8.11 -6.94 9.70
C PHE A 272 -9.33 -6.59 8.84
N HIS A 273 -9.12 -6.40 7.54
CA HIS A 273 -10.18 -6.07 6.59
C HIS A 273 -11.13 -7.24 6.33
N TYR A 274 -10.61 -8.47 6.17
CA TYR A 274 -11.41 -9.68 5.95
C TYR A 274 -12.35 -9.97 7.11
N PHE A 275 -11.85 -9.90 8.35
CA PHE A 275 -12.66 -10.14 9.54
C PHE A 275 -13.44 -8.91 10.02
N LYS A 276 -13.31 -7.77 9.33
CA LYS A 276 -13.97 -6.49 9.69
C LYS A 276 -13.71 -6.10 11.14
N ILE A 277 -12.47 -6.26 11.59
CA ILE A 277 -12.09 -5.95 12.96
C ILE A 277 -11.85 -4.45 13.07
N ASP A 278 -12.73 -3.79 13.82
CA ASP A 278 -12.63 -2.36 14.06
C ASP A 278 -11.44 -2.08 14.99
N THR A 279 -10.51 -1.27 14.50
CA THR A 279 -9.30 -0.86 15.24
C THR A 279 -9.58 0.28 16.22
N ALA A 280 -10.75 0.92 16.10
CA ALA A 280 -11.10 2.16 16.79
C ALA A 280 -11.67 2.01 18.23
N GLN A 281 -11.53 0.85 18.87
CA GLN A 281 -11.92 0.70 20.28
C GLN A 281 -10.72 0.27 21.12
N GLU A 282 -9.98 1.26 21.63
CA GLU A 282 -9.17 1.17 22.85
C GLU A 282 -8.58 2.56 23.18
N SER A 283 -9.41 3.44 23.77
CA SER A 283 -8.98 4.46 24.74
C SER A 283 -10.18 4.92 25.56
#